data_AF-A0A914PNJ2-F1
#
_entry.id   AF-A0A914PNJ2-F1
#
_cell.length_a   1.000
_cell.length_b   1.000
_cell.length_c   1.000
_cell.angle_alpha   90.00
_cell.angle_beta   90.00
_cell.angle_gamma   90.00
#
_symmetry.space_group_name_H-M   'P 1'
#
loop_
_entity.id
_entity.type
_entity.pdbx_description
1 polymer ?
#
loop_
_entity_poly.entity_id
_entity_poly.type
_entity_poly.pdbx_seq_one_letter_code
_entity_poly.pdbx_strand_id
1 'polypeptide(L)'
;MVACGPFNDENSFSRIFNFAKENSVKLVIIFGPLPCLEKASIETVDAAFDTVLKRIFEFANGEMDVVIVPPSENDPFILYPTYPTTAYQSEHYTSQFLESKKVHLLDNPSIFSFDGMQIAVTNFDTMRALSKGSLITLAELPTTDRMIWYVQQMLQHGQICPSYKWRRC
;
A
#
# COMPACT_ATOMS: atom_id res chain seq x y z
N MET A 1 -3.64 -10.66 5.81
CA MET A 1 -2.97 -10.92 4.52
C MET A 1 -2.47 -9.61 3.96
N VAL A 2 -1.35 -9.63 3.25
CA VAL A 2 -0.77 -8.44 2.60
C VAL A 2 -0.61 -8.75 1.11
N ALA A 3 -1.04 -7.82 0.25
CA ALA A 3 -0.85 -7.89 -1.20
C ALA A 3 -0.25 -6.57 -1.67
N CYS A 4 0.68 -6.64 -2.62
CA CYS A 4 1.35 -5.47 -3.20
C CYS A 4 1.27 -5.56 -4.72
N GLY A 5 0.96 -4.43 -5.36
CA GLY A 5 0.86 -4.30 -6.81
C GLY A 5 2.22 -4.47 -7.52
N PRO A 6 2.22 -4.36 -8.87
CA PRO A 6 1.09 -3.93 -9.70
C PRO A 6 0.00 -5.00 -9.82
N PHE A 7 -1.26 -4.56 -9.78
CA PHE A 7 -2.39 -5.40 -10.13
C PHE A 7 -2.67 -5.20 -11.61
N ASN A 8 -2.67 -6.29 -12.38
CA ASN A 8 -2.71 -6.21 -13.85
C ASN A 8 -4.12 -6.23 -14.40
N ASP A 9 -5.08 -6.76 -13.64
CA ASP A 9 -6.45 -6.93 -14.09
C ASP A 9 -7.44 -6.99 -12.92
N GLU A 10 -8.73 -6.99 -13.28
CA GLU A 10 -9.85 -7.11 -12.34
C GLU A 10 -9.84 -8.45 -11.58
N ASN A 11 -9.27 -9.51 -12.18
CA ASN A 11 -9.17 -10.83 -11.56
C ASN A 11 -8.14 -10.88 -10.44
N SER A 12 -7.24 -9.91 -10.37
CA SER A 12 -6.24 -9.82 -9.31
C SER A 12 -6.92 -9.70 -7.95
N PHE A 13 -7.96 -8.86 -7.83
CA PHE A 13 -8.72 -8.72 -6.59
C PHE A 13 -9.56 -9.95 -6.28
N SER A 14 -10.24 -10.55 -7.27
CA SER A 14 -11.06 -11.75 -7.02
C SER A 14 -10.23 -12.90 -6.45
N ARG A 15 -9.01 -13.12 -6.95
CA ARG A 15 -8.08 -14.13 -6.41
C ARG A 15 -7.65 -13.82 -4.99
N ILE A 16 -7.29 -12.57 -4.71
CA ILE A 16 -6.89 -12.12 -3.36
C ILE A 16 -8.03 -12.36 -2.37
N PHE A 17 -9.23 -11.88 -2.69
CA PHE A 17 -10.38 -11.96 -1.78
C PHE A 17 -10.92 -13.39 -1.65
N ASN A 18 -10.95 -14.19 -2.72
CA ASN A 18 -11.34 -15.61 -2.61
C ASN A 18 -10.38 -16.37 -1.70
N PHE A 19 -9.07 -16.18 -1.87
CA PHE A 19 -8.07 -16.77 -0.98
C PHE A 19 -8.24 -16.27 0.47
N ALA A 20 -8.51 -14.98 0.66
CA ALA A 20 -8.77 -14.41 1.97
C ALA A 20 -9.97 -15.09 2.67
N LYS A 21 -11.07 -15.30 1.93
CA LYS A 21 -12.29 -15.95 2.44
C LYS A 21 -12.06 -17.42 2.77
N GLU A 22 -11.46 -18.17 1.85
CA GLU A 22 -11.12 -19.58 2.04
C GLU A 22 -10.25 -19.81 3.29
N ASN A 23 -9.40 -18.84 3.62
CA ASN A 23 -8.50 -18.90 4.78
C ASN A 23 -9.00 -18.08 5.99
N SER A 24 -10.25 -17.61 5.98
CA SER A 24 -10.85 -16.83 7.09
C SER A 24 -10.01 -15.62 7.54
N VAL A 25 -9.38 -14.94 6.57
CA VAL A 25 -8.56 -13.75 6.81
C VAL A 25 -9.43 -12.58 7.22
N LYS A 26 -9.15 -11.99 8.39
CA LYS A 26 -9.90 -10.84 8.93
C LYS A 26 -9.44 -9.47 8.42
N LEU A 27 -8.18 -9.36 8.00
CA LEU A 27 -7.56 -8.11 7.53
C LEU A 27 -6.81 -8.34 6.24
N VAL A 28 -7.09 -7.54 5.22
CA VAL A 28 -6.36 -7.48 3.96
C VAL A 28 -5.73 -6.10 3.79
N ILE A 29 -4.40 -6.04 3.66
CA ILE A 29 -3.67 -4.81 3.36
C ILE A 29 -3.27 -4.85 1.89
N ILE A 30 -3.70 -3.86 1.12
CA ILE A 30 -3.44 -3.69 -0.31
C ILE A 30 -2.52 -2.49 -0.49
N PHE A 31 -1.31 -2.76 -0.96
CA PHE A 31 -0.37 -1.75 -1.42
C PHE A 31 -0.56 -1.58 -2.93
N GLY A 32 -0.84 -0.35 -3.39
CA GLY A 32 -0.89 -0.05 -4.83
C GLY A 32 0.48 -0.21 -5.54
N PRO A 33 0.58 0.13 -6.84
CA PRO A 33 -0.42 0.85 -7.62
C PRO A 33 -1.65 0.00 -7.92
N LEU A 34 -2.81 0.65 -7.92
CA LEU A 34 -4.09 0.04 -8.31
C LEU A 34 -4.20 -0.09 -9.84
N PRO A 35 -4.97 -1.05 -10.36
CA PRO A 35 -5.05 -1.26 -11.80
C PRO A 35 -5.75 -0.06 -12.46
N CYS A 36 -5.10 0.54 -13.47
CA CYS A 36 -5.76 1.46 -14.38
C CYS A 36 -6.57 0.62 -15.39
N LEU A 37 -7.89 0.65 -15.30
CA LEU A 37 -8.75 -0.10 -16.21
C LEU A 37 -8.70 0.56 -17.60
N GLU A 38 -7.79 0.10 -18.46
CA GLU A 38 -7.53 0.63 -19.82
C GLU A 38 -8.77 0.63 -20.76
N LYS A 39 -9.89 0.04 -20.34
CA LYS A 39 -11.13 -0.08 -21.13
C LYS A 39 -12.14 1.05 -20.95
N ALA A 40 -11.81 2.12 -20.23
CA ALA A 40 -12.70 3.25 -20.08
C ALA A 40 -12.40 4.34 -21.11
N SER A 41 -12.89 4.18 -22.33
CA SER A 41 -12.64 5.14 -23.41
C SER A 41 -13.25 6.53 -23.18
N ILE A 42 -14.01 6.77 -22.10
CA ILE A 42 -14.69 8.05 -21.79
C ILE A 42 -14.90 8.27 -20.26
N GLU A 43 -14.09 7.69 -19.36
CA GLU A 43 -14.26 7.93 -17.92
C GLU A 43 -13.12 8.79 -17.36
N THR A 44 -13.44 9.66 -16.38
CA THR A 44 -12.43 10.41 -15.63
C THR A 44 -11.59 9.47 -14.76
N VAL A 45 -10.39 9.90 -14.38
CA VAL A 45 -9.52 9.16 -13.45
C VAL A 45 -10.27 8.80 -12.16
N ASP A 46 -11.12 9.70 -11.66
CA ASP A 46 -11.94 9.48 -10.48
C ASP A 46 -12.98 8.36 -10.68
N ALA A 47 -13.66 8.33 -11.83
CA ALA A 47 -14.63 7.28 -12.14
C ALA A 47 -13.96 5.89 -12.30
N ALA A 48 -12.75 5.85 -12.85
CA ALA A 48 -11.95 4.63 -12.90
C ALA A 48 -11.54 4.16 -11.50
N PHE A 49 -11.11 5.09 -10.64
CA PHE A 49 -10.76 4.79 -9.24
C PHE A 49 -11.97 4.24 -8.46
N ASP A 50 -13.11 4.91 -8.59
CA ASP A 50 -14.39 4.52 -8.00
C ASP A 50 -14.82 3.12 -8.43
N THR A 51 -14.62 2.76 -9.70
CA THR A 51 -14.91 1.41 -10.21
C THR A 51 -14.02 0.35 -9.55
N VAL A 52 -12.72 0.65 -9.36
CA VAL A 52 -11.79 -0.25 -8.66
C VAL A 52 -12.21 -0.43 -7.20
N LEU A 53 -12.52 0.67 -6.53
CA LEU A 53 -12.95 0.70 -5.13
C LEU A 53 -14.26 -0.06 -4.90
N LYS A 54 -15.25 0.13 -5.77
CA LYS A 54 -16.52 -0.61 -5.73
C LYS A 54 -16.29 -2.12 -5.80
N ARG A 55 -15.40 -2.58 -6.68
CA ARG A 55 -15.09 -4.00 -6.83
C ARG A 55 -14.43 -4.58 -5.60
N ILE A 56 -13.46 -3.85 -5.03
CA ILE A 56 -12.81 -4.24 -3.77
C ILE A 56 -13.88 -4.42 -2.68
N PHE A 57 -14.83 -3.48 -2.60
CA PHE A 57 -15.94 -3.57 -1.66
C PHE A 57 -16.84 -4.79 -1.90
N GLU A 58 -17.27 -5.01 -3.15
CA GLU A 58 -18.09 -6.16 -3.55
C GLU A 58 -17.40 -7.50 -3.24
N PHE A 59 -16.09 -7.60 -3.48
CA PHE A 59 -15.33 -8.82 -3.17
C PHE A 59 -15.14 -9.03 -1.67
N ALA A 60 -14.85 -7.96 -0.91
CA ALA A 60 -14.73 -8.04 0.54
C ALA A 60 -16.07 -8.42 1.21
N ASN A 61 -17.19 -7.95 0.66
CA ASN A 61 -18.55 -8.27 1.11
C ASN A 61 -18.78 -8.03 2.62
N GLY A 62 -18.03 -7.11 3.23
CA GLY A 62 -18.07 -6.83 4.67
C GLY A 62 -17.55 -7.95 5.59
N GLU A 63 -17.02 -9.05 5.03
CA GLU A 63 -16.52 -10.21 5.79
C GLU A 63 -15.15 -9.96 6.45
N MET A 64 -14.41 -8.96 5.95
CA MET A 64 -13.06 -8.62 6.39
C MET A 64 -12.82 -7.11 6.32
N ASP A 65 -11.86 -6.64 7.11
CA ASP A 65 -11.34 -5.29 7.03
C ASP A 65 -10.31 -5.19 5.90
N VAL A 66 -10.39 -4.14 5.09
CA VAL A 66 -9.52 -3.88 3.96
C VAL A 66 -8.84 -2.54 4.18
N VAL A 67 -7.52 -2.53 4.15
CA VAL A 67 -6.69 -1.33 4.24
C VAL A 67 -5.99 -1.14 2.90
N ILE A 68 -6.12 0.04 2.31
CA ILE A 68 -5.51 0.37 1.02
C ILE A 68 -4.51 1.51 1.23
N VAL A 69 -3.28 1.29 0.77
CA VAL A 69 -2.15 2.22 0.93
C VAL A 69 -1.61 2.61 -0.45
N PRO A 70 -1.62 3.90 -0.82
CA PRO A 70 -1.15 4.36 -2.12
C PRO A 70 0.39 4.23 -2.23
N PRO A 71 0.94 3.96 -3.42
CA PRO A 71 2.37 4.08 -3.66
C PRO A 71 2.82 5.54 -3.60
N SER A 72 4.13 5.78 -3.60
CA SER A 72 4.66 7.15 -3.68
C SER A 72 4.70 7.72 -5.09
N GLU A 73 4.66 6.85 -6.10
CA GLU A 73 4.81 7.17 -7.51
C GLU A 73 4.10 6.10 -8.37
N ASN A 74 3.87 6.39 -9.65
CA ASN A 74 3.35 5.44 -10.64
C ASN A 74 1.92 4.92 -10.40
N ASP A 75 1.06 5.69 -9.72
CA ASP A 75 -0.37 5.43 -9.64
C ASP A 75 -1.16 6.65 -10.16
N PRO A 76 -1.99 6.48 -11.19
CA PRO A 76 -2.73 7.59 -11.81
C PRO A 76 -3.77 8.21 -10.89
N PHE A 77 -4.21 7.51 -9.83
CA PHE A 77 -5.23 7.99 -8.89
C PHE A 77 -4.65 8.90 -7.80
N ILE A 78 -3.34 9.15 -7.80
CA ILE A 78 -2.66 10.00 -6.81
C ILE A 78 -2.48 11.41 -7.38
N LEU A 79 -3.08 12.39 -6.70
CA LEU A 79 -2.97 13.81 -7.05
C LEU A 79 -1.53 14.35 -6.86
N TYR A 80 -0.86 13.94 -5.79
CA TYR A 80 0.48 14.40 -5.43
C TYR A 80 1.44 13.21 -5.28
N PRO A 81 2.11 12.78 -6.37
CA PRO A 81 3.00 11.61 -6.37
C PRO A 81 4.36 11.95 -5.74
N THR A 82 4.34 12.24 -4.45
CA THR A 82 5.51 12.51 -3.63
C THR A 82 5.36 11.77 -2.31
N TYR A 83 6.47 11.23 -1.78
CA TYR A 83 6.50 10.65 -0.44
C TYR A 83 6.80 11.75 0.61
N PRO A 84 6.10 11.80 1.76
CA PRO A 84 4.91 11.01 2.10
C PRO A 84 3.70 11.38 1.22
N THR A 85 2.87 10.39 0.93
CA THR A 85 1.74 10.48 0.00
C THR A 85 0.43 10.39 0.76
N THR A 86 -0.50 11.28 0.43
CA THR A 86 -1.84 11.27 1.04
C THR A 86 -2.64 10.05 0.59
N ALA A 87 -3.57 9.60 1.42
CA ALA A 87 -4.56 8.60 1.07
C ALA A 87 -5.25 8.95 -0.24
N TYR A 88 -5.71 7.92 -0.95
CA TYR A 88 -6.55 8.14 -2.12
C TYR A 88 -7.81 8.95 -1.76
N GLN A 89 -8.23 9.81 -2.68
CA GLN A 89 -9.43 10.62 -2.53
C GLN A 89 -10.50 10.10 -3.51
N SER A 90 -11.71 9.81 -3.01
CA SER A 90 -12.88 9.48 -3.83
C SER A 90 -14.04 10.36 -3.40
N GLU A 91 -14.54 11.20 -4.30
CA GLU A 91 -15.67 12.08 -3.99
C GLU A 91 -16.97 11.29 -3.77
N HIS A 92 -17.16 10.17 -4.48
CA HIS A 92 -18.41 9.42 -4.49
C HIS A 92 -18.49 8.34 -3.42
N TYR A 93 -17.42 7.61 -3.15
CA TYR A 93 -17.48 6.48 -2.22
C TYR A 93 -17.12 6.83 -0.79
N THR A 94 -16.60 8.02 -0.51
CA THR A 94 -16.32 8.45 0.87
C THR A 94 -17.56 8.30 1.76
N SER A 95 -18.77 8.58 1.26
CA SER A 95 -20.03 8.41 2.00
C SER A 95 -20.39 6.93 2.26
N GLN A 96 -20.29 6.04 1.27
CA GLN A 96 -20.54 4.60 1.45
C GLN A 96 -19.46 3.90 2.30
N PHE A 97 -18.20 4.35 2.23
CA PHE A 97 -17.12 3.83 3.06
C PHE A 97 -17.30 4.18 4.54
N LEU A 98 -17.77 5.39 4.82
CA LEU A 98 -18.08 5.82 6.19
C LEU A 98 -19.17 4.95 6.83
N GLU A 99 -20.10 4.42 6.04
CA GLU A 99 -21.16 3.52 6.53
C GLU A 99 -20.66 2.09 6.76
N SER A 100 -19.84 1.55 5.85
CA SER A 100 -19.38 0.15 5.95
C SER A 100 -18.32 -0.08 7.02
N LYS A 101 -17.52 0.94 7.38
CA LYS A 101 -16.39 0.88 8.35
C LYS A 101 -15.35 -0.23 8.10
N LYS A 102 -15.43 -0.96 6.99
CA LYS A 102 -14.60 -2.14 6.68
C LYS A 102 -13.56 -1.88 5.60
N VAL A 103 -13.59 -0.74 4.92
CA VAL A 103 -12.55 -0.35 3.96
C VAL A 103 -11.94 0.97 4.41
N HIS A 104 -10.62 1.01 4.51
CA HIS A 104 -9.84 2.12 5.01
C HIS A 104 -8.81 2.55 3.98
N LEU A 105 -8.84 3.82 3.58
CA LEU A 105 -7.80 4.43 2.76
C LEU A 105 -6.84 5.13 3.71
N LEU A 106 -5.57 4.76 3.68
CA LEU A 106 -4.54 5.31 4.56
C LEU A 106 -3.49 6.09 3.76
N ASP A 107 -2.83 7.05 4.42
CA ASP A 107 -1.66 7.72 3.88
C ASP A 107 -0.49 6.74 3.73
N ASN A 108 0.51 7.10 2.94
CA ASN A 108 1.78 6.39 2.82
C ASN A 108 2.95 7.27 3.29
N PRO A 109 3.62 6.97 4.41
CA PRO A 109 3.40 5.84 5.30
C PRO A 109 2.26 6.10 6.30
N SER A 110 1.79 5.06 6.98
CA SER A 110 0.77 5.17 8.04
C SER A 110 1.02 4.17 9.19
N ILE A 111 0.44 4.46 10.36
CA ILE A 111 0.35 3.52 11.47
C ILE A 111 -1.12 3.40 11.87
N PHE A 112 -1.61 2.18 12.01
CA PHE A 112 -2.96 1.90 12.48
C PHE A 112 -2.98 0.73 13.47
N SER A 113 -4.11 0.53 14.15
CA SER A 113 -4.29 -0.56 15.11
C SER A 113 -5.36 -1.53 14.60
N PHE A 114 -5.10 -2.83 14.70
CA PHE A 114 -6.05 -3.89 14.36
C PHE A 114 -5.96 -5.01 15.39
N ASP A 115 -7.09 -5.39 16.02
CA ASP A 115 -7.14 -6.40 17.09
C ASP A 115 -6.07 -6.21 18.20
N GLY A 116 -5.81 -4.95 18.57
CA GLY A 116 -4.82 -4.58 19.60
C GLY A 116 -3.35 -4.58 19.15
N MET A 117 -3.07 -4.94 17.89
CA MET A 117 -1.74 -4.88 17.29
C MET A 117 -1.53 -3.56 16.54
N GLN A 118 -0.44 -2.84 16.83
CA GLN A 118 -0.02 -1.70 16.02
C GLN A 118 0.69 -2.18 14.75
N ILE A 119 0.24 -1.67 13.61
CA ILE A 119 0.76 -2.02 12.29
C ILE A 119 1.25 -0.73 11.62
N ALA A 120 2.55 -0.69 11.32
CA ALA A 120 3.16 0.34 10.51
C ALA A 120 3.24 -0.13 9.06
N VAL A 121 2.79 0.71 8.13
CA VAL A 121 2.74 0.42 6.69
C VAL A 121 3.44 1.50 5.89
N THR A 122 4.13 1.08 4.84
CA THR A 122 4.70 1.95 3.81
C THR A 122 4.62 1.24 2.47
N ASN A 123 4.26 1.97 1.43
CA ASN A 123 4.36 1.53 0.04
C ASN A 123 5.53 2.21 -0.69
N PHE A 124 6.54 2.60 0.09
CA PHE A 124 7.81 3.07 -0.42
C PHE A 124 8.84 1.95 -0.26
N ASP A 125 9.60 1.65 -1.33
CA ASP A 125 10.64 0.62 -1.32
C ASP A 125 11.89 1.10 -0.53
N THR A 126 11.69 1.11 0.80
CA THR A 126 12.67 1.59 1.78
C THR A 126 13.94 0.77 1.72
N MET A 127 13.81 -0.54 1.60
CA MET A 127 14.95 -1.46 1.59
C MET A 127 15.84 -1.19 0.38
N ARG A 128 15.23 -0.99 -0.80
CA ARG A 128 15.99 -0.60 -1.99
C ARG A 128 16.61 0.79 -1.86
N ALA A 129 15.91 1.78 -1.32
CA ALA A 129 16.48 3.10 -1.11
C ALA A 129 17.70 3.07 -0.16
N LEU A 130 17.59 2.34 0.96
CA LEU A 130 18.71 2.16 1.89
C LEU A 130 19.88 1.42 1.25
N SER A 131 19.60 0.43 0.40
CA SER A 131 20.65 -0.30 -0.32
C SER A 131 21.44 0.55 -1.31
N LYS A 132 20.80 1.57 -1.90
CA LYS A 132 21.46 2.51 -2.81
C LYS A 132 22.27 3.58 -2.05
N GLY A 133 21.83 3.93 -0.85
CA GLY A 133 22.45 4.97 -0.01
C GLY A 133 23.53 4.46 0.95
N SER A 134 23.65 3.14 1.15
CA SER A 134 24.60 2.59 2.12
C SER A 134 26.04 2.73 1.61
N LEU A 135 26.85 3.52 2.32
CA LEU A 135 28.30 3.58 2.13
C LEU A 135 29.04 2.36 2.73
N ILE A 136 28.31 1.51 3.45
CA ILE A 136 28.87 0.32 4.09
C ILE A 136 29.29 -0.66 3.01
N THR A 137 30.59 -0.88 2.91
CA THR A 137 31.14 -1.89 2.01
C THR A 137 30.85 -3.28 2.58
N LEU A 138 30.68 -4.29 1.72
CA LEU A 138 30.45 -5.69 2.12
C LEU A 138 31.45 -6.22 3.16
N ALA A 139 32.63 -5.60 3.26
CA ALA A 139 33.70 -5.97 4.17
C ALA A 139 33.50 -5.49 5.62
N GLU A 140 32.61 -4.51 5.87
CA GLU A 140 32.42 -3.87 7.18
C GLU A 140 31.13 -4.32 7.88
N LEU A 141 30.27 -5.04 7.17
CA LEU A 141 29.12 -5.65 7.80
C LEU A 141 29.61 -6.82 8.67
N PRO A 142 29.24 -6.90 9.95
CA PRO A 142 29.30 -8.17 10.65
C PRO A 142 28.58 -9.23 9.81
N THR A 143 28.87 -10.50 10.02
CA THR A 143 28.27 -11.67 9.31
C THR A 143 26.73 -11.74 9.32
N THR A 144 26.07 -10.70 9.85
CA THR A 144 24.65 -10.40 9.87
C THR A 144 24.09 -10.12 8.47
N ASP A 145 22.90 -10.65 8.22
CA ASP A 145 22.11 -10.38 7.02
C ASP A 145 21.88 -8.87 6.82
N ARG A 146 22.10 -8.38 5.60
CA ARG A 146 21.87 -6.98 5.18
C ARG A 146 20.46 -6.50 5.46
N MET A 147 19.46 -7.36 5.29
CA MET A 147 18.06 -7.00 5.54
C MET A 147 17.81 -6.74 7.02
N ILE A 148 18.41 -7.56 7.89
CA ILE A 148 18.35 -7.35 9.35
C ILE A 148 18.99 -6.01 9.70
N TRP A 149 20.14 -5.69 9.09
CA TRP A 149 20.80 -4.41 9.32
C TRP A 149 19.90 -3.22 8.92
N TYR A 150 19.27 -3.23 7.75
CA TYR A 150 18.34 -2.16 7.34
C TYR A 150 17.15 -2.00 8.28
N VAL A 151 16.53 -3.12 8.72
CA VAL A 151 15.43 -3.08 9.69
C VAL A 151 15.89 -2.50 11.01
N GLN A 152 17.08 -2.87 11.49
CA GLN A 152 17.68 -2.27 12.70
C GLN A 152 17.87 -0.77 12.54
N GLN A 153 18.31 -0.29 11.37
CA GLN A 153 18.42 1.15 11.13
C GLN A 153 17.05 1.84 11.20
N MET A 154 16.02 1.28 10.57
CA MET A 154 14.65 1.83 10.64
C MET A 154 14.15 1.94 12.09
N LEU A 155 14.36 0.89 12.90
CA LEU A 155 13.96 0.85 14.29
C LEU A 155 14.76 1.83 15.18
N GLN A 156 16.08 1.90 15.01
CA GLN A 156 16.96 2.80 15.78
C GLN A 156 16.65 4.27 15.51
N HIS A 157 16.31 4.62 14.27
CA HIS A 157 15.94 5.98 13.89
C HIS A 157 14.47 6.31 14.18
N GLY A 158 13.65 5.34 14.56
CA GLY A 158 12.21 5.54 14.76
C GLY A 158 11.48 6.01 13.50
N GLN A 159 11.99 5.63 12.32
CA GLN A 159 11.50 6.09 11.02
C GLN A 159 11.38 4.93 10.05
N ILE A 160 10.22 4.84 9.40
CA ILE A 160 9.96 3.84 8.35
C ILE A 160 10.83 4.12 7.11
N CYS A 161 11.30 5.35 6.91
CA CYS A 161 12.08 5.74 5.76
C CYS A 161 13.23 6.68 6.17
N PRO A 162 14.36 6.15 6.67
CA PRO A 162 15.41 6.99 7.24
C PRO A 162 16.37 7.61 6.20
N SER A 163 16.25 7.31 4.90
CA SER A 163 17.16 7.86 3.89
C SER A 163 16.76 9.27 3.42
N TYR A 164 17.65 10.26 3.57
CA TYR A 164 17.35 11.67 3.24
C TYR A 164 17.33 12.01 1.73
N LYS A 165 17.89 11.16 0.85
CA LYS A 165 17.99 11.43 -0.60
C LYS A 165 17.04 10.53 -1.40
N TRP A 166 15.80 10.99 -1.57
CA TRP A 166 14.78 10.29 -2.37
C TRP A 166 14.87 10.56 -3.88
N ARG A 167 15.75 11.47 -4.35
CA ARG A 167 15.77 11.95 -5.74
C ARG A 167 17.07 11.66 -6.50
N ARG A 168 16.88 11.04 -7.67
CA ARG A 168 17.74 10.92 -8.88
C ARG A 168 18.96 9.98 -8.77
N CYS A 169 18.73 8.73 -9.14
CA CYS A 169 19.63 7.97 -10.02
C CYS A 169 18.77 7.39 -11.13
#